data_AF-A0AA47NNV1-F1
#
_entry.id   AF-A0AA47NNV1-F1
#
_cell.length_a   1.000
_cell.length_b   1.000
_cell.length_c   1.000
_cell.angle_alpha   90.00
_cell.angle_beta   90.00
_cell.angle_gamma   90.00
#
_symmetry.space_group_name_H-M   'P 1'
#
loop_
_entity.id
_entity.type
_entity.pdbx_description
1 polymer ?
#
loop_
_entity_poly.entity_id
_entity_poly.type
_entity_poly.pdbx_seq_one_letter_code
_entity_poly.pdbx_strand_id
1 'polypeptide(L)'
;MLHDEVSIEVKSDALICEYGDRLLEKHCSDPSKDGYVSQKMRELGRFVIAAKALNTKVKKLEDILVPPMFKLAVDAAKQASGYTKSKYRYDRPSLAVKLGHSLKTVGAIMIGQCVQAEDEAAANRVRSFLGLVSSEWNHYVSHRARTNLEENKWNKKEMIPLTDDVIKLQKYLKSMEEDAREKLIEGPDPKAYSMLSETILSQIILFNRRRQGEAAKMLLETYESKNTEALNEDVMQCLSKLEQNLSNEFTRIVIRGKRGRKVPVLLTRDMTTSLDFLIEHRMHENNILDTNKYVFARPNADTHIRGSDCLRKCANLCDAKHPETLTSTQLRKHIATLCQIMNLKDHELDQVAKFMGHDIRVHREYYRLTENTIQLAKMSKLLMAIECGTSVYKGKSLDEIDLELEFALSNKPNQGCTSEHVTRETSPRQEQDELDRSQKQRPDHDEPCDINQDSDEGPATHMKTKVKRSSQTKRKELDRSQKQRPDHDEPCDINQDSDGM
;
A
#
# COMPACT_ATOMS: atom_id res chain seq x y z
N MET A 1 20.37 -4.92 15.05
CA MET A 1 20.89 -3.90 14.10
C MET A 1 22.22 -4.38 13.52
N LEU A 2 22.59 -3.92 12.31
CA LEU A 2 23.99 -3.99 11.87
C LEU A 2 24.87 -3.17 12.82
N HIS A 3 26.12 -3.57 13.04
CA HIS A 3 27.03 -2.82 13.90
C HIS A 3 27.84 -1.81 13.07
N ASP A 4 27.34 -0.58 13.03
CA ASP A 4 27.96 0.58 12.37
C ASP A 4 27.90 1.83 13.25
N GLU A 5 28.54 2.91 12.83
CA GLU A 5 28.49 4.24 13.48
C GLU A 5 27.05 4.67 13.81
N VAL A 6 26.12 4.47 12.87
CA VAL A 6 24.69 4.76 13.06
C VAL A 6 24.10 3.94 14.21
N SER A 7 24.47 2.67 14.36
CA SER A 7 24.02 1.82 15.48
C SER A 7 24.58 2.25 16.83
N ILE A 8 25.79 2.84 16.86
CA ILE A 8 26.42 3.37 18.08
C ILE A 8 25.68 4.64 18.50
N GLU A 9 25.47 5.57 17.56
CA GLU A 9 24.69 6.79 17.78
C GLU A 9 23.29 6.46 18.33
N VAL A 10 22.56 5.58 17.64
CA VAL A 10 21.20 5.15 18.03
C VAL A 10 21.16 4.58 19.45
N LYS A 11 22.16 3.80 19.87
CA LYS A 11 22.23 3.25 21.23
C LYS A 11 22.59 4.28 22.29
N SER A 12 23.28 5.36 21.90
CA SER A 12 23.67 6.44 22.82
C SER A 12 22.58 7.50 23.05
N ASP A 13 21.56 7.52 22.18
CA ASP A 13 20.46 8.48 22.24
C ASP A 13 19.19 7.84 22.84
N ALA A 14 18.93 8.18 24.11
CA ALA A 14 17.78 7.67 24.86
C ALA A 14 16.42 7.97 24.20
N LEU A 15 16.30 9.09 23.48
CA LEU A 15 15.06 9.51 22.84
C LEU A 15 14.80 8.75 21.53
N ILE A 16 15.88 8.33 20.83
CA ILE A 16 15.77 7.38 19.71
C ILE A 16 15.45 5.96 20.23
N CYS A 17 16.02 5.54 21.36
CA CYS A 17 15.68 4.26 22.01
C CYS A 17 14.19 4.19 22.37
N GLU A 18 13.68 5.16 23.13
CA GLU A 18 12.26 5.31 23.48
C GLU A 18 11.32 5.28 22.26
N TYR A 19 11.72 5.91 21.15
CA TYR A 19 10.97 5.83 19.89
C TYR A 19 10.97 4.43 19.27
N GLY A 20 12.07 3.69 19.41
CA GLY A 20 12.14 2.26 19.07
C GLY A 20 11.21 1.42 19.95
N ASP A 21 11.25 1.62 21.26
CA ASP A 21 10.49 0.84 22.23
C ASP A 21 8.97 1.04 22.04
N ARG A 22 8.49 2.27 21.86
CA ARG A 22 7.07 2.53 21.52
C ARG A 22 6.65 1.94 20.16
N LEU A 23 7.56 1.84 19.20
CA LEU A 23 7.30 1.15 17.93
C LEU A 23 7.25 -0.38 18.11
N LEU A 24 8.04 -0.94 19.02
CA LEU A 24 7.97 -2.35 19.41
C LEU A 24 6.65 -2.63 20.14
N GLU A 25 6.28 -1.85 21.16
CA GLU A 25 4.98 -1.97 21.86
C GLU A 25 3.79 -1.97 20.90
N LYS A 26 3.77 -1.00 19.98
CA LYS A 26 2.75 -0.88 18.91
C LYS A 26 2.72 -2.09 17.96
N HIS A 27 3.78 -2.87 17.90
CA HIS A 27 3.96 -3.99 16.98
C HIS A 27 4.24 -5.33 17.69
N CYS A 28 4.08 -5.44 19.02
CA CYS A 28 4.44 -6.61 19.85
C CYS A 28 3.85 -7.96 19.38
N SER A 29 2.83 -7.95 18.53
CA SER A 29 2.21 -9.15 17.95
C SER A 29 2.81 -9.62 16.63
N ASP A 30 3.81 -8.93 16.06
CA ASP A 30 4.41 -9.24 14.76
C ASP A 30 5.94 -9.06 14.75
N PRO A 31 6.74 -10.05 15.21
CA PRO A 31 8.22 -10.01 15.22
C PRO A 31 8.87 -9.77 13.85
N SER A 32 8.14 -9.89 12.73
CA SER A 32 8.67 -9.47 11.43
C SER A 32 8.86 -7.95 11.30
N LYS A 33 8.36 -7.16 12.26
CA LYS A 33 8.47 -5.69 12.30
C LYS A 33 9.78 -5.17 12.88
N ASP A 34 10.58 -5.99 13.55
CA ASP A 34 11.85 -5.58 14.15
C ASP A 34 12.81 -4.92 13.15
N GLY A 35 12.83 -5.42 11.90
CA GLY A 35 13.59 -4.83 10.81
C GLY A 35 13.09 -3.43 10.39
N TYR A 36 11.78 -3.17 10.50
CA TYR A 36 11.18 -1.86 10.26
C TYR A 36 11.49 -0.88 11.40
N VAL A 37 11.37 -1.31 12.66
CA VAL A 37 11.75 -0.50 13.83
C VAL A 37 13.24 -0.16 13.75
N SER A 38 14.09 -1.16 13.49
CA SER A 38 15.53 -0.97 13.27
C SER A 38 15.85 -0.02 12.13
N GLN A 39 15.05 0.01 11.05
CA GLN A 39 15.20 0.99 9.99
C GLN A 39 14.84 2.39 10.50
N LYS A 40 13.71 2.55 11.18
CA LYS A 40 13.21 3.84 11.68
C LYS A 40 14.15 4.52 12.67
N MET A 41 14.70 3.77 13.63
CA MET A 41 15.72 4.28 14.53
C MET A 41 16.98 4.71 13.77
N ARG A 42 17.43 3.94 12.78
CA ARG A 42 18.60 4.31 11.93
C ARG A 42 18.29 5.46 10.94
N GLU A 43 17.04 5.74 10.59
CA GLU A 43 16.67 6.95 9.85
C GLU A 43 16.97 8.19 10.74
N LEU A 44 16.61 8.17 12.02
CA LEU A 44 16.94 9.22 13.00
C LEU A 44 18.43 9.29 13.35
N GLY A 45 19.12 8.17 13.57
CA GLY A 45 20.55 8.17 13.89
C GLY A 45 21.41 8.88 12.82
N ARG A 46 21.09 8.68 11.54
CA ARG A 46 21.75 9.41 10.43
C ARG A 46 21.48 10.91 10.46
N PHE A 47 20.29 11.31 10.91
CA PHE A 47 19.93 12.71 11.07
C PHE A 47 20.71 13.37 12.21
N VAL A 48 20.88 12.69 13.36
CA VAL A 48 21.68 13.22 14.47
C VAL A 48 23.17 13.31 14.08
N ILE A 49 23.73 12.30 13.40
CA ILE A 49 25.11 12.37 12.85
C ILE A 49 25.28 13.57 11.91
N ALA A 50 24.32 13.82 11.01
CA ALA A 50 24.35 14.99 10.14
C ALA A 50 24.25 16.32 10.92
N ALA A 51 23.44 16.38 11.98
CA ALA A 51 23.33 17.56 12.85
C ALA A 51 24.63 17.83 13.63
N LYS A 52 25.29 16.77 14.14
CA LYS A 52 26.60 16.82 14.81
C LYS A 52 27.70 17.36 13.89
N ALA A 53 27.71 16.93 12.63
CA ALA A 53 28.65 17.41 11.61
C ALA A 53 28.47 18.90 11.28
N LEU A 54 27.25 19.44 11.41
CA LEU A 54 26.94 20.86 11.18
C LEU A 54 27.12 21.74 12.41
N ASN A 55 26.95 21.19 13.62
CA ASN A 55 27.10 21.91 14.88
C ASN A 55 27.58 20.97 16.00
N THR A 56 28.84 21.14 16.40
CA THR A 56 29.50 20.34 17.45
C THR A 56 28.92 20.49 18.85
N LYS A 57 27.99 21.44 19.07
CA LYS A 57 27.25 21.58 20.33
C LYS A 57 26.12 20.54 20.47
N VAL A 58 25.63 19.98 19.37
CA VAL A 58 24.63 18.90 19.40
C VAL A 58 25.29 17.62 19.89
N LYS A 59 24.74 17.01 20.93
CA LYS A 59 25.17 15.71 21.47
C LYS A 59 24.12 14.63 21.25
N LYS A 60 22.84 15.00 21.21
CA LYS A 60 21.68 14.11 21.09
C LYS A 60 20.55 14.78 20.29
N LEU A 61 19.51 14.01 19.97
CA LEU A 61 18.30 14.46 19.31
C LEU A 61 17.52 15.50 20.14
N GLU A 62 17.53 15.40 21.47
CA GLU A 62 16.88 16.35 22.39
C GLU A 62 17.40 17.79 22.21
N ASP A 63 18.69 17.98 21.89
CA ASP A 63 19.31 19.29 21.64
C ASP A 63 18.76 19.99 20.38
N ILE A 64 18.13 19.23 19.48
CA ILE A 64 17.65 19.70 18.16
C ILE A 64 16.17 20.13 18.21
N LEU A 65 15.38 19.57 19.13
CA LEU A 65 13.92 19.70 19.18
C LEU A 65 13.44 21.03 19.82
N VAL A 66 14.16 22.12 19.57
CA VAL A 66 13.88 23.47 20.09
C VAL A 66 13.83 24.51 18.96
N PRO A 67 12.99 25.55 19.02
CA PRO A 67 12.75 26.47 17.89
C PRO A 67 14.00 27.11 17.28
N PRO A 68 15.02 27.56 18.06
CA PRO A 68 16.26 28.13 17.49
C PRO A 68 17.04 27.15 16.61
N MET A 69 16.88 25.84 16.84
CA MET A 69 17.58 24.77 16.13
C MET A 69 16.82 24.29 14.88
N PHE A 70 15.66 24.87 14.56
CA PHE A 70 14.86 24.51 13.39
C PHE A 70 15.65 24.60 12.06
N LYS A 71 16.44 25.67 11.87
CA LYS A 71 17.27 25.80 10.67
C LYS A 71 18.34 24.71 10.59
N LEU A 72 18.98 24.38 11.72
CA LEU A 72 19.93 23.27 11.80
C LEU A 72 19.25 21.93 11.49
N ALA A 73 18.03 21.70 11.97
CA ALA A 73 17.26 20.50 11.66
C ALA A 73 16.96 20.38 10.16
N VAL A 74 16.60 21.48 9.49
CA VAL A 74 16.42 21.52 8.03
C VAL A 74 17.72 21.17 7.30
N ASP A 75 18.84 21.78 7.68
CA ASP A 75 20.13 21.57 7.01
C ASP A 75 20.70 20.17 7.31
N ALA A 76 20.49 19.63 8.52
CA ALA A 76 20.84 18.25 8.88
C ALA A 76 20.01 17.22 8.12
N ALA A 77 18.70 17.45 7.95
CA ALA A 77 17.85 16.58 7.13
C ALA A 77 18.28 16.59 5.65
N LYS A 78 18.68 17.76 5.12
CA LYS A 78 19.25 17.90 3.78
C LYS A 78 20.56 17.14 3.63
N GLN A 79 21.49 17.27 4.58
CA GLN A 79 22.75 16.54 4.55
C GLN A 79 22.54 15.01 4.67
N ALA A 80 21.71 14.56 5.61
CA ALA A 80 21.41 13.13 5.80
C ALA A 80 20.75 12.46 4.58
N SER A 81 20.03 13.23 3.78
CA SER A 81 19.34 12.77 2.55
C SER A 81 20.10 13.05 1.24
N GLY A 82 21.35 13.55 1.31
CA GLY A 82 22.18 13.80 0.14
C GLY A 82 21.68 14.96 -0.73
N TYR A 83 21.35 16.10 -0.13
CA TYR A 83 20.88 17.27 -0.86
C TYR A 83 22.02 18.00 -1.58
N THR A 84 21.97 18.02 -2.90
CA THR A 84 22.90 18.77 -3.77
C THR A 84 22.30 20.11 -4.15
N LYS A 85 22.83 21.20 -3.56
CA LYS A 85 22.33 22.58 -3.78
C LYS A 85 22.39 23.04 -5.24
N SER A 86 23.42 22.66 -6.01
CA SER A 86 23.58 23.05 -7.41
C SER A 86 22.54 22.43 -8.35
N LYS A 87 22.03 21.25 -8.02
CA LYS A 87 20.99 20.53 -8.79
C LYS A 87 19.60 20.70 -8.20
N TYR A 88 19.47 21.28 -7.01
CA TYR A 88 18.26 21.27 -6.18
C TYR A 88 17.67 19.85 -5.99
N ARG A 89 18.52 18.82 -5.91
CA ARG A 89 18.09 17.40 -5.84
C ARG A 89 18.60 16.69 -4.59
N TYR A 90 17.83 15.70 -4.14
CA TYR A 90 18.23 14.74 -3.10
C TYR A 90 18.64 13.40 -3.72
N ASP A 91 19.70 12.78 -3.18
CA ASP A 91 20.05 11.39 -3.48
C ASP A 91 19.05 10.40 -2.84
N ARG A 92 18.53 10.75 -1.65
CA ARG A 92 17.58 9.94 -0.86
C ARG A 92 16.32 10.74 -0.50
N PRO A 93 15.50 11.18 -1.48
CA PRO A 93 14.35 12.04 -1.21
C PRO A 93 13.30 11.39 -0.30
N SER A 94 13.15 10.07 -0.33
CA SER A 94 12.26 9.35 0.59
C SER A 94 12.68 9.49 2.05
N LEU A 95 13.98 9.57 2.35
CA LEU A 95 14.47 9.83 3.71
C LEU A 95 14.11 11.25 4.17
N ALA A 96 14.27 12.26 3.30
CA ALA A 96 13.94 13.65 3.61
C ALA A 96 12.47 13.83 4.04
N VAL A 97 11.53 13.16 3.33
CA VAL A 97 10.10 13.15 3.72
C VAL A 97 9.88 12.42 5.05
N LYS A 98 10.47 11.22 5.20
CA LYS A 98 10.32 10.40 6.41
C LYS A 98 10.83 11.07 7.69
N LEU A 99 11.94 11.81 7.60
CA LEU A 99 12.50 12.53 8.74
C LEU A 99 11.51 13.56 9.32
N GLY A 100 10.76 14.28 8.47
CA GLY A 100 9.73 15.20 8.94
C GLY A 100 8.61 14.51 9.74
N HIS A 101 8.22 13.29 9.36
CA HIS A 101 7.27 12.49 10.14
C HIS A 101 7.89 11.97 11.44
N SER A 102 9.10 11.42 11.39
CA SER A 102 9.79 10.90 12.57
C SER A 102 10.06 11.99 13.61
N LEU A 103 10.45 13.20 13.21
CA LEU A 103 10.61 14.34 14.11
C LEU A 103 9.31 14.74 14.82
N LYS A 104 8.16 14.65 14.14
CA LYS A 104 6.85 14.90 14.78
C LYS A 104 6.53 13.85 15.84
N THR A 105 6.75 12.57 15.54
CA THR A 105 6.50 11.49 16.51
C THR A 105 7.45 11.58 17.70
N VAL A 106 8.74 11.83 17.47
CA VAL A 106 9.72 11.96 18.56
C VAL A 106 9.49 13.23 19.40
N GLY A 107 9.13 14.36 18.79
CA GLY A 107 8.76 15.54 19.57
C GLY A 107 7.51 15.31 20.43
N ALA A 108 6.54 14.52 19.97
CA ALA A 108 5.39 14.13 20.78
C ALA A 108 5.76 13.21 21.95
N ILE A 109 6.74 12.32 21.78
CA ILE A 109 7.33 11.52 22.86
C ILE A 109 7.98 12.43 23.90
N MET A 110 8.84 13.36 23.46
CA MET A 110 9.53 14.30 24.34
C MET A 110 8.56 15.23 25.08
N ILE A 111 7.49 15.70 24.44
CA ILE A 111 6.42 16.46 25.13
C ILE A 111 5.78 15.61 26.23
N GLY A 112 5.53 14.33 25.98
CA GLY A 112 5.01 13.41 27.00
C GLY A 112 5.95 13.29 28.20
N GLN A 113 7.26 13.12 27.96
CA GLN A 113 8.28 13.06 29.00
C GLN A 113 8.38 14.37 29.80
N CYS A 114 8.37 15.53 29.13
CA CYS A 114 8.40 16.83 29.81
C CYS A 114 7.15 17.07 30.68
N VAL A 115 5.96 16.69 30.20
CA VAL A 115 4.70 16.80 30.97
C VAL A 115 4.69 15.84 32.17
N GLN A 116 5.22 14.62 32.03
CA GLN A 116 5.37 13.68 33.14
C GLN A 116 6.39 14.15 34.19
N ALA A 117 7.40 14.94 33.77
CA ALA A 117 8.39 15.56 34.66
C ALA A 117 7.98 16.95 35.17
N GLU A 118 6.72 17.37 34.93
CA GLU A 118 6.16 18.69 35.29
C GLU A 118 6.89 19.91 34.69
N ASP A 119 7.84 19.72 33.75
CA ASP A 119 8.50 20.81 33.01
C ASP A 119 7.67 21.25 31.79
N GLU A 120 6.60 21.99 32.09
CA GLU A 120 5.73 22.61 31.09
C GLU A 120 6.46 23.68 30.26
N ALA A 121 7.58 24.23 30.74
CA ALA A 121 8.40 25.17 29.97
C ALA A 121 9.18 24.45 28.85
N ALA A 122 9.76 23.27 29.13
CA ALA A 122 10.35 22.40 28.12
C ALA A 122 9.29 21.87 27.15
N ALA A 123 8.16 21.40 27.67
CA ALA A 123 7.07 20.91 26.83
C ALA A 123 6.62 21.97 25.81
N ASN A 124 6.46 23.23 26.23
CA ASN A 124 6.11 24.33 25.33
C ASN A 124 7.20 24.64 24.30
N ARG A 125 8.50 24.59 24.65
CA ARG A 125 9.60 24.73 23.67
C ARG A 125 9.49 23.69 22.55
N VAL A 126 9.25 22.42 22.90
CA VAL A 126 9.11 21.34 21.92
C VAL A 126 7.82 21.49 21.09
N ARG A 127 6.69 21.90 21.70
CA ARG A 127 5.45 22.22 20.96
C ARG A 127 5.66 23.33 19.92
N SER A 128 6.37 24.41 20.27
CA SER A 128 6.73 25.47 19.32
C SER A 128 7.60 24.96 18.17
N PHE A 129 8.56 24.08 18.44
CA PHE A 129 9.37 23.44 17.39
C PHE A 129 8.51 22.57 16.47
N LEU A 130 7.59 21.76 17.02
CA LEU A 130 6.65 20.97 16.22
C LEU A 130 5.67 21.81 15.40
N GLY A 131 5.36 23.02 15.86
CA GLY A 131 4.67 24.04 15.07
C GLY A 131 5.44 24.38 13.79
N LEU A 132 6.72 24.74 13.92
CA LEU A 132 7.61 25.02 12.78
C LEU A 132 7.78 23.79 11.87
N VAL A 133 7.94 22.58 12.42
CA VAL A 133 7.98 21.34 11.62
C VAL A 133 6.64 21.06 10.90
N SER A 134 5.54 21.67 11.34
CA SER A 134 4.22 21.52 10.72
C SER A 134 3.91 22.58 9.66
N SER A 135 4.33 23.84 9.84
CA SER A 135 4.15 24.89 8.82
C SER A 135 5.28 24.92 7.78
N GLU A 136 6.53 24.91 8.23
CA GLU A 136 7.69 25.27 7.41
C GLU A 136 8.36 24.07 6.72
N TRP A 137 8.32 22.87 7.32
CA TRP A 137 9.10 21.72 6.84
C TRP A 137 8.77 21.32 5.39
N ASN A 138 7.53 21.55 4.95
CA ASN A 138 7.14 21.29 3.57
C ASN A 138 7.91 22.21 2.59
N HIS A 139 7.96 23.50 2.89
CA HIS A 139 8.65 24.50 2.07
C HIS A 139 10.15 24.21 1.95
N TYR A 140 10.83 23.91 3.07
CA TYR A 140 12.29 23.74 3.08
C TYR A 140 12.78 22.35 2.67
N VAL A 141 11.98 21.30 2.86
CA VAL A 141 12.41 19.90 2.71
C VAL A 141 11.44 19.10 1.84
N SER A 142 10.20 18.87 2.31
CA SER A 142 9.35 17.82 1.75
C SER A 142 8.81 18.12 0.35
N HIS A 143 8.59 19.38 -0.03
CA HIS A 143 8.08 19.73 -1.36
C HIS A 143 9.05 19.26 -2.45
N ARG A 144 10.31 19.71 -2.41
CA ARG A 144 11.34 19.30 -3.39
C ARG A 144 11.64 17.81 -3.34
N ALA A 145 11.58 17.20 -2.14
CA ALA A 145 11.76 15.75 -2.00
C ALA A 145 10.65 14.95 -2.70
N ARG A 146 9.39 15.39 -2.60
CA ARG A 146 8.26 14.80 -3.35
C ARG A 146 8.41 15.00 -4.86
N THR A 147 8.73 16.21 -5.31
CA THR A 147 8.97 16.46 -6.75
C THR A 147 10.09 15.57 -7.29
N ASN A 148 11.19 15.36 -6.55
CA ASN A 148 12.23 14.42 -7.00
C ASN A 148 11.76 12.95 -7.03
N LEU A 149 10.87 12.52 -6.12
CA LEU A 149 10.27 11.19 -6.19
C LEU A 149 9.38 11.02 -7.43
N GLU A 150 8.65 12.06 -7.82
CA GLU A 150 7.82 12.09 -9.03
C GLU A 150 8.66 12.16 -10.31
N GLU A 151 9.61 13.09 -10.39
CA GLU A 151 10.57 13.23 -11.50
C GLU A 151 11.33 11.91 -11.77
N ASN A 152 11.68 11.17 -10.71
CA ASN A 152 12.34 9.86 -10.82
C ASN A 152 11.39 8.73 -11.28
N LYS A 153 10.07 8.92 -11.28
CA LYS A 153 9.08 7.99 -11.85
C LYS A 153 8.87 8.25 -13.36
N TRP A 154 8.85 9.51 -13.82
CA TRP A 154 8.37 9.92 -15.15
C TRP A 154 8.87 9.09 -16.34
N ASN A 155 10.19 8.92 -16.47
CA ASN A 155 10.80 8.21 -17.62
C ASN A 155 11.22 6.77 -17.28
N LYS A 156 10.78 6.24 -16.14
CA LYS A 156 11.12 4.87 -15.75
C LYS A 156 10.26 3.90 -16.54
N LYS A 157 10.86 3.18 -17.50
CA LYS A 157 10.18 2.14 -18.28
C LYS A 157 9.50 1.14 -17.34
N GLU A 158 8.17 1.12 -17.36
CA GLU A 158 7.36 0.21 -16.55
C GLU A 158 7.39 -1.19 -17.18
N MET A 159 8.38 -1.99 -16.80
CA MET A 159 8.56 -3.36 -17.29
C MET A 159 7.57 -4.30 -16.60
N ILE A 160 6.45 -4.57 -17.27
CA ILE A 160 5.51 -5.63 -16.90
C ILE A 160 6.09 -6.99 -17.34
N PRO A 161 5.93 -8.06 -16.53
CA PRO A 161 6.29 -9.42 -16.92
C PRO A 161 5.71 -9.85 -18.26
N LEU A 162 6.53 -10.51 -19.08
CA LEU A 162 6.05 -11.21 -20.27
C LEU A 162 5.27 -12.46 -19.85
N THR A 163 4.16 -12.75 -20.52
CA THR A 163 3.37 -13.98 -20.30
C THR A 163 4.25 -15.24 -20.45
N ASP A 164 5.16 -15.25 -21.44
CA ASP A 164 6.17 -16.30 -21.64
C ASP A 164 6.99 -16.57 -20.36
N ASP A 165 7.50 -15.52 -19.74
CA ASP A 165 8.37 -15.62 -18.56
C ASP A 165 7.59 -16.06 -17.31
N VAL A 166 6.31 -15.66 -17.22
CA VAL A 166 5.40 -16.16 -16.19
C VAL A 166 5.11 -17.66 -16.36
N ILE A 167 4.93 -18.13 -17.60
CA ILE A 167 4.74 -19.56 -17.91
C ILE A 167 6.02 -20.35 -17.63
N LYS A 168 7.19 -19.83 -18.01
CA LYS A 168 8.49 -20.45 -17.68
C LYS A 168 8.68 -20.60 -16.17
N LEU A 169 8.41 -19.55 -15.39
CA LEU A 169 8.46 -19.61 -13.94
C LEU A 169 7.47 -20.65 -13.37
N GLN A 170 6.25 -20.74 -13.92
CA GLN A 170 5.29 -21.76 -13.50
C GLN A 170 5.77 -23.19 -13.77
N LYS A 171 6.37 -23.45 -14.95
CA LYS A 171 6.94 -24.76 -15.29
C LYS A 171 8.13 -25.12 -14.39
N TYR A 172 9.06 -24.18 -14.22
CA TYR A 172 10.21 -24.34 -13.32
C TYR A 172 9.77 -24.66 -11.89
N LEU A 173 8.77 -23.94 -11.36
CA LEU A 173 8.24 -24.19 -10.03
C LEU A 173 7.52 -25.54 -9.88
N LYS A 174 7.01 -26.18 -10.95
CA LYS A 174 6.48 -27.55 -10.87
C LYS A 174 7.59 -28.58 -10.83
N SER A 175 8.58 -28.48 -11.72
CA SER A 175 9.75 -29.37 -11.72
C SER A 175 10.51 -29.32 -10.38
N MET A 176 10.70 -28.13 -9.80
CA MET A 176 11.35 -27.94 -8.50
C MET A 176 10.54 -28.51 -7.32
N GLU A 177 9.22 -28.60 -7.44
CA GLU A 177 8.35 -29.19 -6.43
C GLU A 177 8.46 -30.72 -6.46
N GLU A 178 8.43 -31.30 -7.66
CA GLU A 178 8.64 -32.73 -7.93
C GLU A 178 10.05 -33.16 -7.43
N ASP A 179 11.10 -32.49 -7.88
CA ASP A 179 12.51 -32.73 -7.49
C ASP A 179 12.75 -32.67 -5.98
N ALA A 180 12.06 -31.76 -5.27
CA ALA A 180 12.21 -31.58 -3.83
C ALA A 180 11.40 -32.61 -3.05
N ARG A 181 10.23 -33.01 -3.58
CA ARG A 181 9.37 -34.03 -2.98
C ARG A 181 10.00 -35.41 -3.07
N GLU A 182 10.58 -35.79 -4.20
CA GLU A 182 11.28 -37.07 -4.37
C GLU A 182 12.40 -37.23 -3.33
N LYS A 183 13.24 -36.21 -3.15
CA LYS A 183 14.33 -36.22 -2.14
C LYS A 183 13.83 -36.35 -0.70
N LEU A 184 12.67 -35.77 -0.38
CA LEU A 184 12.06 -35.89 0.95
C LEU A 184 11.41 -37.26 1.21
N ILE A 185 11.05 -37.99 0.16
CA ILE A 185 10.57 -39.38 0.26
C ILE A 185 11.74 -40.33 0.56
N GLU A 186 12.96 -40.05 0.06
CA GLU A 186 14.17 -40.81 0.39
C GLU A 186 14.61 -40.64 1.85
N GLY A 187 14.31 -39.50 2.47
CA GLY A 187 14.52 -39.25 3.90
C GLY A 187 14.59 -37.76 4.27
N PRO A 188 14.93 -37.45 5.53
CA PRO A 188 15.07 -36.07 5.99
C PRO A 188 16.24 -35.33 5.31
N ASP A 189 15.93 -34.42 4.39
CA ASP A 189 16.87 -33.43 3.84
C ASP A 189 16.38 -31.99 4.11
N PRO A 190 17.03 -31.23 5.01
CA PRO A 190 16.72 -29.82 5.24
C PRO A 190 16.78 -28.93 4.01
N LYS A 191 17.61 -29.27 3.01
CA LYS A 191 17.73 -28.49 1.76
C LYS A 191 16.53 -28.75 0.87
N ALA A 192 16.14 -30.01 0.67
CA ALA A 192 14.91 -30.37 -0.03
C ALA A 192 13.67 -29.79 0.67
N TYR A 193 13.59 -29.84 2.01
CA TYR A 193 12.50 -29.21 2.77
C TYR A 193 12.42 -27.70 2.52
N SER A 194 13.56 -27.00 2.63
CA SER A 194 13.63 -25.56 2.35
C SER A 194 13.26 -25.24 0.90
N MET A 195 13.71 -26.06 -0.05
CA MET A 195 13.42 -25.93 -1.47
C MET A 195 11.92 -26.11 -1.77
N LEU A 196 11.29 -27.14 -1.21
CA LEU A 196 9.85 -27.37 -1.33
C LEU A 196 9.04 -26.21 -0.73
N SER A 197 9.41 -25.75 0.48
CA SER A 197 8.76 -24.63 1.17
C SER A 197 8.85 -23.31 0.39
N GLU A 198 10.03 -22.97 -0.13
CA GLU A 198 10.24 -21.79 -0.99
C GLU A 198 9.45 -21.89 -2.32
N THR A 199 9.35 -23.10 -2.88
CA THR A 199 8.69 -23.38 -4.15
C THR A 199 7.18 -23.25 -4.03
N ILE A 200 6.55 -23.94 -3.08
CA ILE A 200 5.10 -23.85 -2.81
C ILE A 200 4.70 -22.41 -2.48
N LEU A 201 5.47 -21.71 -1.64
CA LEU A 201 5.22 -20.29 -1.35
C LEU A 201 5.25 -19.43 -2.63
N SER A 202 6.23 -19.67 -3.50
CA SER A 202 6.35 -18.97 -4.78
C SER A 202 5.17 -19.27 -5.71
N GLN A 203 4.72 -20.52 -5.80
CA GLN A 203 3.56 -20.92 -6.59
C GLN A 203 2.27 -20.25 -6.09
N ILE A 204 2.03 -20.21 -4.78
CA ILE A 204 0.83 -19.57 -4.19
C ILE A 204 0.82 -18.07 -4.48
N ILE A 205 1.97 -17.39 -4.35
CA ILE A 205 2.09 -15.96 -4.68
C ILE A 205 1.92 -15.74 -6.19
N LEU A 206 2.47 -16.62 -7.02
CA LEU A 206 2.33 -16.58 -8.48
C LEU A 206 0.85 -16.71 -8.86
N PHE A 207 0.15 -17.74 -8.40
CA PHE A 207 -1.24 -18.02 -8.73
C PHE A 207 -2.18 -16.89 -8.25
N ASN A 208 -2.08 -16.49 -6.98
CA ASN A 208 -2.99 -15.50 -6.40
C ASN A 208 -2.70 -14.05 -6.80
N ARG A 209 -1.51 -13.74 -7.36
CA ARG A 209 -1.03 -12.38 -7.65
C ARG A 209 -1.09 -11.40 -6.46
N ARG A 210 -1.16 -11.95 -5.23
CA ARG A 210 -1.29 -11.26 -3.92
C ARG A 210 0.03 -10.61 -3.48
N ARG A 211 0.07 -9.97 -2.29
CA ARG A 211 1.37 -9.48 -1.75
C ARG A 211 2.12 -10.68 -1.18
N GLN A 212 3.42 -10.81 -1.50
CA GLN A 212 4.23 -11.93 -1.02
C GLN A 212 4.17 -12.14 0.51
N GLY A 213 4.13 -11.04 1.28
CA GLY A 213 4.05 -11.07 2.74
C GLY A 213 2.67 -11.40 3.31
N GLU A 214 1.63 -11.52 2.48
CA GLU A 214 0.33 -12.06 2.90
C GLU A 214 0.45 -13.60 2.97
N ALA A 215 0.79 -14.26 1.85
CA ALA A 215 0.95 -15.72 1.79
C ALA A 215 2.07 -16.24 2.72
N ALA A 216 3.21 -15.55 2.78
CA ALA A 216 4.35 -15.96 3.62
C ALA A 216 4.06 -15.97 5.13
N LYS A 217 3.02 -15.26 5.58
CA LYS A 217 2.61 -15.16 6.99
C LYS A 217 1.48 -16.13 7.38
N MET A 218 1.15 -17.09 6.52
CA MET A 218 0.15 -18.12 6.83
C MET A 218 0.56 -18.91 8.08
N LEU A 219 -0.37 -19.03 9.03
CA LEU A 219 -0.19 -19.78 10.28
C LEU A 219 -0.70 -21.22 10.10
N LEU A 220 -0.09 -22.18 10.82
CA LEU A 220 -0.54 -23.58 10.84
C LEU A 220 -2.01 -23.69 11.24
N GLU A 221 -2.39 -23.11 12.39
CA GLU A 221 -3.77 -23.05 12.89
C GLU A 221 -4.79 -22.58 11.82
N THR A 222 -4.42 -21.57 11.02
CA THR A 222 -5.28 -21.02 9.96
C THR A 222 -5.37 -21.94 8.75
N TYR A 223 -4.33 -22.72 8.49
CA TYR A 223 -4.29 -23.71 7.41
C TYR A 223 -5.05 -24.98 7.81
N GLU A 224 -4.88 -25.46 9.04
CA GLU A 224 -5.62 -26.60 9.61
C GLU A 224 -7.13 -26.32 9.69
N SER A 225 -7.53 -25.06 9.97
CA SER A 225 -8.92 -24.62 9.89
C SER A 225 -9.48 -24.46 8.46
N LYS A 226 -8.83 -25.02 7.43
CA LYS A 226 -9.38 -25.06 6.07
C LYS A 226 -10.69 -25.86 6.06
N ASN A 227 -11.68 -25.39 5.28
CA ASN A 227 -12.99 -26.02 5.07
C ASN A 227 -14.00 -26.07 6.24
N THR A 228 -14.01 -25.11 7.17
CA THR A 228 -15.12 -25.02 8.17
C THR A 228 -16.41 -24.36 7.65
N GLU A 229 -16.35 -23.58 6.55
CA GLU A 229 -17.53 -22.96 5.93
C GLU A 229 -18.06 -23.86 4.80
N ALA A 230 -19.19 -24.54 5.01
CA ALA A 230 -19.89 -25.26 3.95
C ALA A 230 -20.32 -24.29 2.82
N LEU A 231 -20.12 -24.68 1.57
CA LEU A 231 -20.63 -23.92 0.43
C LEU A 231 -22.16 -23.90 0.47
N ASN A 232 -22.76 -22.71 0.35
CA ASN A 232 -24.21 -22.57 0.35
C ASN A 232 -24.78 -23.19 -0.94
N GLU A 233 -25.65 -24.20 -0.79
CA GLU A 233 -26.20 -24.97 -1.92
C GLU A 233 -27.03 -24.12 -2.88
N ASP A 234 -27.83 -23.18 -2.38
CA ASP A 234 -28.62 -22.25 -3.20
C ASP A 234 -27.71 -21.38 -4.08
N VAL A 235 -26.59 -20.90 -3.52
CA VAL A 235 -25.57 -20.14 -4.26
C VAL A 235 -24.91 -21.03 -5.31
N MET A 236 -24.55 -22.28 -4.98
CA MET A 236 -23.94 -23.22 -5.92
C MET A 236 -24.88 -23.53 -7.10
N GLN A 237 -26.19 -23.65 -6.87
CA GLN A 237 -27.20 -23.83 -7.94
C GLN A 237 -27.29 -22.63 -8.89
N CYS A 238 -27.00 -21.41 -8.41
CA CYS A 238 -26.96 -20.21 -9.24
C CYS A 238 -25.66 -20.04 -10.06
N LEU A 239 -24.61 -20.81 -9.77
CA LEU A 239 -23.35 -20.79 -10.52
C LEU A 239 -23.42 -21.63 -11.80
N SER A 240 -22.65 -21.27 -12.82
CA SER A 240 -22.48 -22.12 -14.01
C SER A 240 -21.74 -23.44 -13.66
N LYS A 241 -21.90 -24.46 -14.50
CA LYS A 241 -21.21 -25.76 -14.33
C LYS A 241 -19.69 -25.63 -14.17
N LEU A 242 -19.08 -24.66 -14.87
CA LEU A 242 -17.64 -24.39 -14.75
C LEU A 242 -17.32 -23.79 -13.37
N GLU A 243 -18.06 -22.79 -12.92
CA GLU A 243 -17.87 -22.16 -11.61
C GLU A 243 -18.13 -23.12 -10.45
N GLN A 244 -19.12 -24.02 -10.58
CA GLN A 244 -19.35 -25.12 -9.62
C GLN A 244 -18.14 -26.06 -9.55
N ASN A 245 -17.62 -26.50 -10.71
CA ASN A 245 -16.43 -27.37 -10.77
C ASN A 245 -15.20 -26.67 -10.15
N LEU A 246 -14.94 -25.42 -10.50
CA LEU A 246 -13.82 -24.64 -9.94
C LEU A 246 -13.99 -24.43 -8.43
N SER A 247 -15.21 -24.20 -7.93
CA SER A 247 -15.49 -24.08 -6.50
C SER A 247 -15.21 -25.36 -5.71
N ASN A 248 -15.31 -26.53 -6.37
CA ASN A 248 -14.94 -27.83 -5.81
C ASN A 248 -13.45 -28.20 -6.03
N GLU A 249 -12.73 -27.44 -6.86
CA GLU A 249 -11.31 -27.65 -7.18
C GLU A 249 -10.39 -26.78 -6.32
N PHE A 250 -10.80 -25.55 -6.01
CA PHE A 250 -10.02 -24.60 -5.20
C PHE A 250 -10.38 -24.65 -3.71
N THR A 251 -9.37 -24.82 -2.85
CA THR A 251 -9.51 -24.59 -1.41
C THR A 251 -9.33 -23.10 -1.12
N ARG A 252 -10.30 -22.47 -0.43
CA ARG A 252 -10.25 -21.06 -0.03
C ARG A 252 -9.89 -20.94 1.46
N ILE A 253 -8.74 -20.31 1.74
CA ILE A 253 -8.27 -20.04 3.10
C ILE A 253 -8.32 -18.53 3.37
N VAL A 254 -8.72 -18.10 4.57
CA VAL A 254 -8.80 -16.69 4.95
C VAL A 254 -7.71 -16.35 5.97
N ILE A 255 -6.66 -15.69 5.51
CA ILE A 255 -5.53 -15.25 6.35
C ILE A 255 -5.71 -13.80 6.83
N ARG A 256 -4.93 -13.41 7.86
CA ARG A 256 -4.95 -12.06 8.45
C ARG A 256 -4.03 -11.11 7.67
N GLY A 257 -4.62 -10.17 6.95
CA GLY A 257 -3.91 -9.10 6.23
C GLY A 257 -3.58 -7.87 7.08
N LYS A 258 -2.99 -6.86 6.45
CA LYS A 258 -2.61 -5.58 7.08
C LYS A 258 -3.81 -4.92 7.76
N ARG A 259 -3.61 -4.41 8.99
CA ARG A 259 -4.66 -3.85 9.88
C ARG A 259 -5.79 -4.84 10.21
N GLY A 260 -5.51 -6.15 10.23
CA GLY A 260 -6.48 -7.18 10.62
C GLY A 260 -7.57 -7.46 9.58
N ARG A 261 -7.44 -6.97 8.34
CA ARG A 261 -8.38 -7.26 7.26
C ARG A 261 -8.34 -8.76 6.89
N LYS A 262 -9.50 -9.38 6.69
CA LYS A 262 -9.60 -10.74 6.12
C LYS A 262 -9.06 -10.75 4.68
N VAL A 263 -8.18 -11.69 4.35
CA VAL A 263 -7.54 -11.83 3.03
C VAL A 263 -7.73 -13.27 2.53
N PRO A 264 -8.63 -13.52 1.56
CA PRO A 264 -8.76 -14.85 0.97
C PRO A 264 -7.57 -15.20 0.06
N VAL A 265 -7.09 -16.43 0.19
CA VAL A 265 -6.07 -17.08 -0.66
C VAL A 265 -6.72 -18.34 -1.24
N LEU A 266 -6.55 -18.55 -2.54
CA LEU A 266 -7.01 -19.74 -3.25
C LEU A 266 -5.82 -20.69 -3.45
N LEU A 267 -6.04 -21.98 -3.21
CA LEU A 267 -5.07 -23.06 -3.39
C LEU A 267 -5.66 -24.09 -4.36
N THR A 268 -4.86 -24.57 -5.31
CA THR A 268 -5.21 -25.74 -6.14
C THR A 268 -5.14 -27.02 -5.30
N ARG A 269 -5.70 -28.12 -5.82
CA ARG A 269 -5.54 -29.46 -5.21
C ARG A 269 -4.07 -29.86 -5.09
N ASP A 270 -3.25 -29.59 -6.11
CA ASP A 270 -1.79 -29.79 -6.09
C ASP A 270 -1.17 -29.04 -4.89
N MET A 271 -1.42 -27.73 -4.77
CA MET A 271 -0.88 -26.90 -3.68
C MET A 271 -1.33 -27.38 -2.30
N THR A 272 -2.59 -27.79 -2.16
CA THR A 272 -3.09 -28.34 -0.89
C THR A 272 -2.37 -29.64 -0.53
N THR A 273 -2.24 -30.57 -1.49
CA THR A 273 -1.55 -31.85 -1.31
C THR A 273 -0.08 -31.66 -0.91
N SER A 274 0.62 -30.76 -1.57
CA SER A 274 2.04 -30.49 -1.30
C SER A 274 2.26 -29.69 -0.01
N LEU A 275 1.28 -28.88 0.42
CA LEU A 275 1.27 -28.26 1.74
C LEU A 275 1.03 -29.27 2.86
N ASP A 276 0.11 -30.21 2.68
CA ASP A 276 -0.13 -31.29 3.63
C ASP A 276 1.15 -32.15 3.78
N PHE A 277 1.78 -32.56 2.66
CA PHE A 277 3.08 -33.23 2.67
C PHE A 277 4.20 -32.41 3.35
N LEU A 278 4.27 -31.09 3.11
CA LEU A 278 5.23 -30.20 3.77
C LEU A 278 5.02 -30.12 5.28
N ILE A 279 3.76 -30.19 5.76
CA ILE A 279 3.44 -30.18 7.19
C ILE A 279 3.74 -31.54 7.83
N GLU A 280 3.46 -32.65 7.14
CA GLU A 280 3.83 -34.01 7.59
C GLU A 280 5.35 -34.16 7.80
N HIS A 281 6.17 -33.57 6.94
CA HIS A 281 7.64 -33.63 7.01
C HIS A 281 8.26 -32.48 7.84
N ARG A 282 7.45 -31.76 8.64
CA ARG A 282 7.88 -30.67 9.52
C ARG A 282 8.55 -31.24 10.78
N MET A 283 9.83 -31.54 10.70
CA MET A 283 10.60 -32.20 11.75
C MET A 283 11.85 -31.39 12.14
N HIS A 284 12.34 -31.57 13.38
CA HIS A 284 13.60 -30.96 13.82
C HIS A 284 14.79 -31.41 12.96
N GLU A 285 14.76 -32.63 12.43
CA GLU A 285 15.76 -33.17 11.48
C GLU A 285 15.84 -32.35 10.18
N ASN A 286 14.75 -31.68 9.79
CA ASN A 286 14.69 -30.74 8.66
C ASN A 286 15.04 -29.29 9.06
N ASN A 287 15.65 -29.07 10.24
CA ASN A 287 15.98 -27.77 10.84
C ASN A 287 14.75 -26.87 11.14
N ILE A 288 13.56 -27.42 11.35
CA ILE A 288 12.38 -26.63 11.74
C ILE A 288 12.15 -26.71 13.25
N LEU A 289 11.94 -25.56 13.89
CA LEU A 289 11.61 -25.47 15.32
C LEU A 289 10.11 -25.72 15.53
N ASP A 290 9.77 -26.55 16.53
CA ASP A 290 8.39 -26.84 16.92
C ASP A 290 7.65 -25.59 17.45
N THR A 291 8.40 -24.62 17.97
CA THR A 291 7.90 -23.31 18.41
C THR A 291 7.45 -22.40 17.27
N ASN A 292 7.83 -22.70 16.02
CA ASN A 292 7.47 -21.88 14.88
C ASN A 292 6.01 -22.17 14.46
N LYS A 293 5.17 -21.13 14.45
CA LYS A 293 3.74 -21.20 14.10
C LYS A 293 3.40 -20.98 12.62
N TYR A 294 4.38 -20.65 11.79
CA TYR A 294 4.17 -20.37 10.36
C TYR A 294 4.22 -21.66 9.54
N VAL A 295 3.38 -21.75 8.50
CA VAL A 295 3.43 -22.83 7.50
C VAL A 295 4.81 -22.80 6.81
N PHE A 296 5.18 -21.63 6.28
CA PHE A 296 6.49 -21.38 5.65
C PHE A 296 7.54 -20.96 6.68
N ALA A 297 7.83 -21.87 7.62
CA ALA A 297 8.84 -21.70 8.66
C ALA A 297 10.25 -21.52 8.08
N ARG A 298 11.03 -20.61 8.68
CA ARG A 298 12.46 -20.46 8.37
C ARG A 298 13.27 -21.53 9.12
N PRO A 299 14.28 -22.17 8.50
CA PRO A 299 15.20 -23.05 9.21
C PRO A 299 15.85 -22.35 10.41
N ASN A 300 15.88 -23.04 11.55
CA ASN A 300 16.50 -22.62 12.82
C ASN A 300 16.03 -21.26 13.37
N ALA A 301 14.78 -20.83 13.09
CA ALA A 301 14.21 -19.60 13.63
C ALA A 301 12.67 -19.58 13.67
N ASP A 302 12.07 -18.94 14.67
CA ASP A 302 10.60 -18.73 14.81
C ASP A 302 10.01 -17.66 13.87
N THR A 303 10.63 -17.48 12.70
CA THR A 303 10.20 -16.51 11.69
C THR A 303 9.77 -17.22 10.42
N HIS A 304 9.10 -16.49 9.52
CA HIS A 304 8.73 -17.01 8.22
C HIS A 304 9.80 -16.76 7.14
N ILE A 305 9.74 -17.54 6.07
CA ILE A 305 10.51 -17.32 4.84
C ILE A 305 10.01 -16.03 4.16
N ARG A 306 10.88 -15.34 3.42
CA ARG A 306 10.52 -14.14 2.64
C ARG A 306 10.14 -14.53 1.21
N GLY A 307 8.86 -14.45 0.86
CA GLY A 307 8.37 -14.75 -0.49
C GLY A 307 8.96 -13.86 -1.59
N SER A 308 9.43 -12.64 -1.27
CA SER A 308 10.20 -11.79 -2.19
C SER A 308 11.55 -12.40 -2.60
N ASP A 309 12.17 -13.14 -1.69
CA ASP A 309 13.50 -13.73 -1.89
C ASP A 309 13.35 -15.06 -2.65
N CYS A 310 12.30 -15.83 -2.34
CA CYS A 310 11.91 -17.04 -3.07
C CYS A 310 11.62 -16.77 -4.55
N LEU A 311 10.73 -15.79 -4.83
CA LEU A 311 10.38 -15.42 -6.21
C LEU A 311 11.61 -14.98 -7.00
N ARG A 312 12.48 -14.15 -6.41
CA ARG A 312 13.71 -13.69 -7.05
C ARG A 312 14.69 -14.83 -7.33
N LYS A 313 14.84 -15.78 -6.41
CA LYS A 313 15.66 -16.99 -6.60
C LYS A 313 15.14 -17.82 -7.78
N CYS A 314 13.84 -18.11 -7.81
CA CYS A 314 13.24 -18.91 -8.88
C CYS A 314 13.22 -18.18 -10.23
N ALA A 315 12.95 -16.87 -10.24
CA ALA A 315 12.97 -16.05 -11.45
C ALA A 315 14.33 -16.07 -12.16
N ASN A 316 15.43 -16.00 -11.38
CA ASN A 316 16.78 -16.05 -11.92
C ASN A 316 17.19 -17.43 -12.47
N LEU A 317 16.43 -18.48 -12.17
CA LEU A 317 16.73 -19.88 -12.54
C LEU A 317 15.77 -20.45 -13.59
N CYS A 318 14.64 -19.79 -13.86
CA CYS A 318 13.60 -20.28 -14.79
C CYS A 318 13.79 -19.83 -16.25
N ASP A 319 15.02 -19.52 -16.68
CA ASP A 319 15.36 -19.04 -18.03
C ASP A 319 14.47 -17.90 -18.58
N ALA A 320 13.97 -17.02 -17.70
CA ALA A 320 13.18 -15.86 -18.09
C ALA A 320 14.00 -14.86 -18.92
N LYS A 321 13.38 -14.19 -19.89
CA LYS A 321 14.01 -13.09 -20.64
C LYS A 321 14.25 -11.88 -19.72
N HIS A 322 13.29 -11.63 -18.81
CA HIS A 322 13.30 -10.49 -17.88
C HIS A 322 13.03 -10.93 -16.44
N PRO A 323 13.94 -11.69 -15.79
CA PRO A 323 13.75 -12.20 -14.43
C PRO A 323 13.54 -11.09 -13.38
N GLU A 324 14.10 -9.89 -13.62
CA GLU A 324 13.91 -8.70 -12.79
C GLU A 324 12.46 -8.23 -12.70
N THR A 325 11.61 -8.64 -13.66
CA THR A 325 10.19 -8.31 -13.67
C THR A 325 9.35 -9.29 -12.84
N LEU A 326 9.82 -10.51 -12.57
CA LEU A 326 9.05 -11.58 -11.90
C LEU A 326 8.94 -11.41 -10.38
N THR A 327 8.54 -10.21 -9.95
CA THR A 327 8.37 -9.82 -8.54
C THR A 327 6.88 -9.69 -8.17
N SER A 328 6.52 -9.93 -6.91
CA SER A 328 5.11 -9.84 -6.44
C SER A 328 4.43 -8.48 -6.74
N THR A 329 5.19 -7.39 -6.80
CA THR A 329 4.66 -6.06 -7.18
C THR A 329 4.36 -5.96 -8.66
N GLN A 330 5.25 -6.46 -9.52
CA GLN A 330 5.09 -6.39 -10.97
C GLN A 330 4.13 -7.47 -11.50
N LEU A 331 4.08 -8.66 -10.89
CA LEU A 331 3.05 -9.68 -11.16
C LEU A 331 1.63 -9.19 -10.83
N ARG A 332 1.51 -8.33 -9.82
CA ARG A 332 0.27 -7.60 -9.49
C ARG A 332 -0.11 -6.56 -10.54
N LYS A 333 0.87 -5.91 -11.19
CA LYS A 333 0.61 -5.03 -12.35
C LYS A 333 0.30 -5.83 -13.61
N HIS A 334 0.90 -6.99 -13.81
CA HIS A 334 0.62 -7.87 -14.94
C HIS A 334 -0.86 -8.28 -14.99
N ILE A 335 -1.44 -8.76 -13.89
CA ILE A 335 -2.90 -9.01 -13.83
C ILE A 335 -3.71 -7.73 -14.04
N ALA A 336 -3.20 -6.56 -13.63
CA ALA A 336 -3.88 -5.29 -13.88
C ALA A 336 -3.97 -4.93 -15.37
N THR A 337 -2.87 -5.12 -16.09
CA THR A 337 -2.80 -4.98 -17.55
C THR A 337 -3.70 -6.00 -18.25
N LEU A 338 -3.66 -7.28 -17.84
CA LEU A 338 -4.53 -8.31 -18.41
C LEU A 338 -6.02 -8.00 -18.23
N CYS A 339 -6.45 -7.52 -17.06
CA CYS A 339 -7.85 -7.10 -16.83
C CYS A 339 -8.28 -5.94 -17.75
N GLN A 340 -7.37 -5.04 -18.15
CA GLN A 340 -7.65 -4.00 -19.14
C GLN A 340 -7.74 -4.55 -20.56
N ILE A 341 -6.81 -5.44 -20.95
CA ILE A 341 -6.82 -6.10 -22.27
C ILE A 341 -8.08 -6.95 -22.46
N MET A 342 -8.53 -7.64 -21.40
CA MET A 342 -9.78 -8.41 -21.38
C MET A 342 -11.05 -7.52 -21.35
N ASN A 343 -10.91 -6.19 -21.28
CA ASN A 343 -11.98 -5.21 -21.28
C ASN A 343 -13.11 -5.52 -20.26
N LEU A 344 -12.72 -5.92 -19.05
CA LEU A 344 -13.66 -6.24 -17.98
C LEU A 344 -14.50 -5.02 -17.58
N LYS A 345 -15.78 -5.25 -17.27
CA LYS A 345 -16.73 -4.21 -16.83
C LYS A 345 -16.35 -3.69 -15.45
N ASP A 346 -16.75 -2.45 -15.14
CA ASP A 346 -16.46 -1.79 -13.84
C ASP A 346 -16.80 -2.69 -12.62
N HIS A 347 -17.87 -3.49 -12.65
CA HIS A 347 -18.25 -4.38 -11.55
C HIS A 347 -17.41 -5.66 -11.45
N GLU A 348 -16.91 -6.17 -12.58
CA GLU A 348 -15.98 -7.32 -12.65
C GLU A 348 -14.60 -6.88 -12.16
N LEU A 349 -14.15 -5.68 -12.58
CA LEU A 349 -12.96 -5.01 -12.06
C LEU A 349 -13.05 -4.77 -10.54
N ASP A 350 -14.20 -4.34 -10.01
CA ASP A 350 -14.40 -4.18 -8.56
C ASP A 350 -14.29 -5.52 -7.79
N GLN A 351 -14.71 -6.63 -8.38
CA GLN A 351 -14.52 -7.97 -7.77
C GLN A 351 -13.04 -8.35 -7.73
N VAL A 352 -12.31 -8.16 -8.83
CA VAL A 352 -10.85 -8.37 -8.88
C VAL A 352 -10.11 -7.45 -7.91
N ALA A 353 -10.48 -6.17 -7.81
CA ALA A 353 -9.90 -5.20 -6.89
C ALA A 353 -10.03 -5.63 -5.41
N LYS A 354 -11.24 -6.09 -5.03
CA LYS A 354 -11.53 -6.66 -3.70
C LYS A 354 -10.73 -7.94 -3.48
N PHE A 355 -10.68 -8.84 -4.47
CA PHE A 355 -9.88 -10.05 -4.42
C PHE A 355 -8.38 -9.76 -4.34
N MET A 356 -7.85 -8.65 -4.88
CA MET A 356 -6.42 -8.33 -4.80
C MET A 356 -6.05 -7.48 -3.56
N GLY A 357 -7.04 -6.98 -2.83
CA GLY A 357 -6.84 -6.19 -1.61
C GLY A 357 -6.39 -4.75 -1.88
N HIS A 358 -7.01 -4.11 -2.88
CA HIS A 358 -6.84 -2.69 -3.22
C HIS A 358 -8.03 -1.84 -2.75
N ASP A 359 -7.82 -0.53 -2.57
CA ASP A 359 -8.91 0.45 -2.52
C ASP A 359 -9.35 0.74 -3.97
N ILE A 360 -10.66 0.82 -4.22
CA ILE A 360 -11.24 0.97 -5.56
C ILE A 360 -10.74 2.26 -6.25
N ARG A 361 -10.41 3.32 -5.49
CA ARG A 361 -9.86 4.57 -6.05
C ARG A 361 -8.44 4.38 -6.58
N VAL A 362 -7.59 3.69 -5.81
CA VAL A 362 -6.25 3.28 -6.25
C VAL A 362 -6.35 2.37 -7.47
N HIS A 363 -7.36 1.50 -7.51
CA HIS A 363 -7.60 0.62 -8.66
C HIS A 363 -7.92 1.40 -9.93
N ARG A 364 -8.76 2.44 -9.85
CA ARG A 364 -9.15 3.31 -11.00
C ARG A 364 -8.03 4.23 -11.51
N GLU A 365 -6.96 4.39 -10.74
CA GLU A 365 -5.79 5.19 -11.11
C GLU A 365 -4.68 4.29 -11.68
N TYR A 366 -4.37 3.16 -11.04
CA TYR A 366 -3.29 2.24 -11.46
C TYR A 366 -3.69 1.24 -12.55
N TYR A 367 -4.97 0.89 -12.62
CA TYR A 367 -5.62 0.40 -13.83
C TYR A 367 -6.23 1.67 -14.47
N ARG A 368 -6.46 1.72 -15.79
CA ARG A 368 -6.72 2.98 -16.53
C ARG A 368 -5.52 3.92 -16.67
N LEU A 369 -4.52 3.92 -15.76
CA LEU A 369 -3.15 4.14 -16.22
C LEU A 369 -2.79 2.94 -17.11
N THR A 370 -2.98 3.23 -18.38
CA THR A 370 -2.67 2.48 -19.58
C THR A 370 -1.25 1.93 -19.59
N GLU A 371 -1.05 0.82 -20.31
CA GLU A 371 0.23 0.66 -21.00
C GLU A 371 0.49 1.89 -21.87
N ASN A 372 1.67 2.50 -21.76
CA ASN A 372 2.05 3.66 -22.58
C ASN A 372 1.74 3.43 -24.07
N THR A 373 1.87 2.20 -24.56
CA THR A 373 1.52 1.78 -25.92
C THR A 373 0.05 2.02 -26.29
N ILE A 374 -0.91 1.62 -25.44
CA ILE A 374 -2.34 1.77 -25.72
C ILE A 374 -2.75 3.24 -25.59
N GLN A 375 -2.22 3.97 -24.60
CA GLN A 375 -2.45 5.41 -24.50
C GLN A 375 -1.89 6.15 -25.70
N LEU A 376 -0.64 5.87 -26.06
CA LEU A 376 0.03 6.47 -27.20
C LEU A 376 -0.75 6.16 -28.48
N ALA A 377 -1.16 4.91 -28.71
CA ALA A 377 -1.97 4.56 -29.87
C ALA A 377 -3.30 5.34 -29.91
N LYS A 378 -4.09 5.33 -28.82
CA LYS A 378 -5.39 6.03 -28.80
C LYS A 378 -5.25 7.56 -28.82
N MET A 379 -4.25 8.13 -28.14
CA MET A 379 -4.01 9.58 -28.12
C MET A 379 -3.37 10.07 -29.42
N SER A 380 -2.42 9.35 -30.02
CA SER A 380 -1.91 9.66 -31.37
C SER A 380 -3.02 9.58 -32.40
N LYS A 381 -3.88 8.55 -32.34
CA LYS A 381 -5.07 8.44 -33.20
C LYS A 381 -6.02 9.63 -33.04
N LEU A 382 -6.26 10.09 -31.80
CA LEU A 382 -7.07 11.27 -31.54
C LEU A 382 -6.41 12.56 -32.06
N LEU A 383 -5.12 12.75 -31.80
CA LEU A 383 -4.37 13.94 -32.20
C LEU A 383 -4.27 14.05 -33.73
N MET A 384 -4.00 12.94 -34.41
CA MET A 384 -4.01 12.87 -35.88
C MET A 384 -5.42 13.14 -36.45
N ALA A 385 -6.48 12.58 -35.86
CA ALA A 385 -7.87 12.87 -36.28
C ALA A 385 -8.27 14.34 -36.05
N ILE A 386 -7.63 15.04 -35.10
CA ILE A 386 -7.81 16.49 -34.90
C ILE A 386 -7.08 17.26 -36.01
N GLU A 387 -5.85 16.87 -36.37
CA GLU A 387 -5.08 17.48 -37.47
C GLU A 387 -5.78 17.32 -38.84
N CYS A 388 -6.43 16.18 -39.09
CA CYS A 388 -7.19 15.93 -40.32
C CYS A 388 -8.57 16.63 -40.38
N GLY A 389 -9.06 17.20 -39.26
CA GLY A 389 -10.28 18.00 -39.23
C GLY A 389 -11.43 17.34 -38.44
N THR A 390 -11.80 17.98 -37.33
CA THR A 390 -12.75 17.44 -36.34
C THR A 390 -14.20 17.28 -36.82
N SER A 391 -14.58 17.81 -38.00
CA SER A 391 -15.93 17.70 -38.56
C SER A 391 -16.27 16.28 -39.02
N VAL A 392 -15.29 15.55 -39.58
CA VAL A 392 -15.45 14.18 -40.12
C VAL A 392 -15.65 13.13 -39.02
N TYR A 393 -15.25 13.46 -37.79
CA TYR A 393 -15.20 12.57 -36.63
C TYR A 393 -16.21 12.89 -35.53
N LYS A 394 -17.08 13.88 -35.73
CA LYS A 394 -18.10 14.29 -34.76
C LYS A 394 -19.08 13.14 -34.47
N GLY A 395 -19.07 12.66 -33.22
CA GLY A 395 -19.98 11.61 -32.75
C GLY A 395 -19.50 10.17 -32.96
N LYS A 396 -18.32 9.95 -33.55
CA LYS A 396 -17.68 8.63 -33.63
C LYS A 396 -16.89 8.33 -32.36
N SER A 397 -16.81 7.06 -31.96
CA SER A 397 -15.92 6.64 -30.88
C SER A 397 -14.46 6.55 -31.34
N LEU A 398 -13.52 6.55 -30.40
CA LEU A 398 -12.08 6.47 -30.66
C LEU A 398 -11.68 5.16 -31.39
N ASP A 399 -12.47 4.11 -31.21
CA ASP A 399 -12.23 2.81 -31.85
C ASP A 399 -12.81 2.76 -33.28
N GLU A 400 -13.84 3.57 -33.59
CA GLU A 400 -14.46 3.73 -34.92
C GLU A 400 -13.72 4.69 -35.87
N ILE A 401 -12.77 5.48 -35.38
CA ILE A 401 -11.91 6.30 -36.23
C ILE A 401 -11.04 5.36 -37.08
N ASP A 402 -11.04 5.49 -38.40
CA ASP A 402 -10.09 4.81 -39.28
C ASP A 402 -9.17 5.86 -39.92
N LEU A 403 -7.87 5.75 -39.66
CA LEU A 403 -6.83 6.64 -40.18
C LEU A 403 -6.03 5.99 -41.32
N GLU A 404 -6.17 4.69 -41.57
CA GLU A 404 -5.45 4.03 -42.67
C GLU A 404 -5.91 4.57 -44.02
N LEU A 405 -7.22 4.87 -44.16
CA LEU A 405 -7.76 5.53 -45.35
C LEU A 405 -7.24 6.96 -45.57
N GLU A 406 -7.13 7.80 -44.54
CA GLU A 406 -6.67 9.19 -44.73
C GLU A 406 -5.17 9.27 -45.03
N PHE A 407 -4.35 8.38 -44.46
CA PHE A 407 -2.93 8.30 -44.80
C PHE A 407 -2.70 7.78 -46.24
N ALA A 408 -3.58 6.91 -46.74
CA ALA A 408 -3.59 6.46 -48.13
C ALA A 408 -4.07 7.56 -49.12
N LEU A 409 -4.88 8.51 -48.67
CA LEU A 409 -5.38 9.62 -49.48
C LEU A 409 -4.43 10.83 -49.52
N SER A 410 -3.74 11.13 -48.41
CA SER A 410 -2.80 12.26 -48.29
C SER A 410 -1.45 12.03 -48.99
N ASN A 411 -1.01 10.78 -49.17
CA ASN A 411 0.24 10.44 -49.86
C ASN A 411 0.14 10.42 -51.40
N LYS A 412 -0.97 10.89 -52.00
CA LYS A 412 -1.04 11.06 -53.46
C LYS A 412 -0.21 12.28 -53.89
N PRO A 413 0.75 12.15 -54.82
CA PRO A 413 1.50 13.29 -55.30
C PRO A 413 0.56 14.26 -56.03
N ASN A 414 0.63 15.54 -55.66
CA ASN A 414 -0.18 16.60 -56.25
C ASN A 414 0.01 16.67 -57.78
N GLN A 415 -1.02 16.26 -58.53
CA GLN A 415 -1.25 16.71 -59.90
C GLN A 415 -2.47 17.62 -59.87
N GLY A 416 -2.24 18.92 -60.03
CA GLY A 416 -3.28 19.94 -59.84
C GLY A 416 -3.96 20.38 -61.14
N CYS A 417 -5.02 21.19 -61.01
CA CYS A 417 -5.28 22.34 -61.88
C CYS A 417 -6.37 23.28 -61.29
N THR A 418 -6.14 24.59 -61.39
CA THR A 418 -7.07 25.74 -61.67
C THR A 418 -8.61 25.51 -61.67
N SER A 419 -9.50 26.46 -61.33
CA SER A 419 -9.42 27.85 -60.79
C SER A 419 -10.81 28.30 -60.26
N GLU A 420 -10.85 29.49 -59.63
CA GLU A 420 -11.96 30.47 -59.59
C GLU A 420 -13.34 30.19 -58.93
N HIS A 421 -13.51 30.86 -57.77
CA HIS A 421 -14.50 31.95 -57.54
C HIS A 421 -16.03 31.70 -57.64
N VAL A 422 -16.71 31.68 -56.48
CA VAL A 422 -17.99 32.39 -56.29
C VAL A 422 -18.01 33.03 -54.88
N THR A 423 -18.39 34.31 -54.81
CA THR A 423 -18.54 35.11 -53.59
C THR A 423 -20.01 35.47 -53.33
N ARG A 424 -20.45 35.46 -52.05
CA ARG A 424 -21.57 36.22 -51.41
C ARG A 424 -22.04 35.48 -50.13
N GLU A 425 -22.53 36.09 -49.05
CA GLU A 425 -22.73 37.52 -48.69
C GLU A 425 -22.78 37.69 -47.14
N THR A 426 -22.74 38.95 -46.66
CA THR A 426 -22.80 39.38 -45.24
C THR A 426 -24.22 39.83 -44.86
N SER A 427 -24.69 39.99 -43.60
CA SER A 427 -24.14 40.00 -42.21
C SER A 427 -25.35 39.93 -41.22
N PRO A 428 -25.32 40.39 -39.94
CA PRO A 428 -24.37 40.26 -38.81
C PRO A 428 -25.08 39.70 -37.53
N ARG A 429 -24.40 39.61 -36.38
CA ARG A 429 -25.07 39.66 -35.05
C ARG A 429 -24.30 40.55 -34.07
N GLN A 430 -25.07 41.21 -33.20
CA GLN A 430 -24.67 42.32 -32.34
C GLN A 430 -23.92 41.85 -31.08
N GLU A 431 -23.06 42.72 -30.56
CA GLU A 431 -22.61 42.72 -29.17
C GLU A 431 -23.76 43.13 -28.25
N GLN A 432 -23.88 42.51 -27.08
CA GLN A 432 -24.36 43.20 -25.87
C GLN A 432 -23.97 42.46 -24.58
N ASP A 433 -23.61 43.28 -23.60
CA ASP A 433 -23.68 43.13 -22.14
C ASP A 433 -22.73 42.19 -21.37
N GLU A 434 -21.69 42.87 -20.86
CA GLU A 434 -21.43 43.12 -19.44
C GLU A 434 -20.95 42.03 -18.47
N LEU A 435 -19.97 42.50 -17.70
CA LEU A 435 -19.38 41.89 -16.52
C LEU A 435 -20.38 41.92 -15.35
N ASP A 436 -20.50 40.81 -14.62
CA ASP A 436 -20.74 40.90 -13.18
C ASP A 436 -19.77 39.98 -12.41
N ARG A 437 -19.30 40.49 -11.26
CA ARG A 437 -18.10 40.05 -10.56
C ARG A 437 -18.45 39.48 -9.20
N SER A 438 -18.98 38.25 -9.18
CA SER A 438 -19.28 37.53 -7.94
C SER A 438 -18.14 36.59 -7.53
N GLN A 439 -17.54 36.87 -6.36
CA GLN A 439 -16.49 36.04 -5.77
C GLN A 439 -17.01 34.61 -5.47
N LYS A 440 -16.37 33.59 -6.05
CA LYS A 440 -16.41 32.22 -5.54
C LYS A 440 -15.00 31.74 -5.27
N GLN A 441 -14.67 31.63 -3.99
CA GLN A 441 -13.49 30.91 -3.52
C GLN A 441 -13.56 29.48 -4.08
N ARG A 442 -12.52 29.05 -4.80
CA ARG A 442 -12.32 27.63 -5.10
C ARG A 442 -11.92 26.95 -3.79
N PRO A 443 -12.57 25.85 -3.38
CA PRO A 443 -12.00 24.97 -2.36
C PRO A 443 -10.66 24.44 -2.88
N ASP A 444 -9.66 24.36 -2.01
CA ASP A 444 -8.39 23.73 -2.33
C ASP A 444 -8.61 22.28 -2.80
N HIS A 445 -7.86 21.86 -3.82
CA HIS A 445 -7.90 20.48 -4.29
C HIS A 445 -7.39 19.53 -3.21
N ASP A 446 -8.17 18.50 -2.89
CA ASP A 446 -7.78 17.40 -2.00
C ASP A 446 -6.45 16.75 -2.47
N GLU A 447 -5.59 16.43 -1.50
CA GLU A 447 -4.28 15.80 -1.74
C GLU A 447 -4.40 14.44 -2.47
N PRO A 448 -3.62 14.21 -3.56
CA PRO A 448 -3.44 12.88 -4.11
C PRO A 448 -2.76 11.95 -3.08
N CYS A 449 -3.43 10.86 -2.72
CA CYS A 449 -2.89 9.85 -1.81
C CYS A 449 -1.82 8.98 -2.51
N ASP A 450 -0.57 9.44 -2.58
CA ASP A 450 0.54 8.71 -3.23
C ASP A 450 0.90 7.41 -2.47
N ILE A 451 0.23 6.31 -2.82
CA ILE A 451 0.56 4.97 -2.34
C ILE A 451 1.61 4.36 -3.28
N ASN A 452 2.86 4.75 -3.07
CA ASN A 452 4.02 3.97 -3.49
C ASN A 452 5.23 4.18 -2.56
N GLN A 453 5.01 3.97 -1.26
CA GLN A 453 6.07 3.68 -0.31
C GLN A 453 5.71 2.46 0.54
N ASP A 454 6.62 1.47 0.59
CA ASP A 454 6.60 0.41 1.59
C ASP A 454 7.08 1.00 2.92
N SER A 455 6.21 1.81 3.55
CA SER A 455 6.51 2.56 4.75
C SER A 455 5.23 2.77 5.55
N ASP A 456 5.15 2.13 6.72
CA ASP A 456 4.14 2.46 7.71
C ASP A 456 4.36 3.90 8.17
N GLU A 457 3.41 4.80 7.89
CA GLU A 457 2.40 5.27 8.86
C GLU A 457 1.51 6.38 8.27
N GLY A 458 0.32 6.54 8.86
CA GLY A 458 -0.51 7.74 8.79
C GLY A 458 -1.22 7.90 10.14
N PRO A 459 -1.36 9.12 10.70
CA PRO A 459 -1.82 9.31 12.06
C PRO A 459 -3.32 9.06 12.20
N ALA A 460 -3.75 8.60 13.37
CA ALA A 460 -5.15 8.40 13.71
C ALA A 460 -5.45 8.93 15.11
N THR A 461 -5.94 10.16 15.20
CA THR A 461 -6.80 10.66 16.30
C THR A 461 -7.39 12.02 15.92
N HIS A 462 -8.71 12.08 15.74
CA HIS A 462 -9.53 13.24 16.13
C HIS A 462 -10.98 12.76 16.30
N MET A 463 -11.39 12.55 17.55
CA MET A 463 -12.81 12.42 17.87
C MET A 463 -13.46 13.80 17.65
N LYS A 464 -14.29 13.94 16.61
CA LYS A 464 -15.17 15.11 16.48
C LYS A 464 -16.43 14.89 17.30
N THR A 465 -16.46 15.48 18.51
CA THR A 465 -17.64 15.55 19.36
C THR A 465 -18.80 16.20 18.59
N LYS A 466 -19.85 15.43 18.30
CA LYS A 466 -20.97 15.87 17.47
C LYS A 466 -21.96 16.69 18.30
N VAL A 467 -21.72 17.99 18.43
CA VAL A 467 -22.69 18.93 19.04
C VAL A 467 -23.95 18.96 18.19
N LYS A 468 -25.05 18.40 18.71
CA LYS A 468 -26.39 18.52 18.10
C LYS A 468 -26.86 19.97 18.20
N ARG A 469 -26.86 20.71 17.08
CA ARG A 469 -27.68 21.91 16.95
C ARG A 469 -29.12 21.49 16.65
N SER A 470 -29.99 21.58 17.65
CA SER A 470 -31.44 21.42 17.48
C SER A 470 -32.07 22.70 16.93
N SER A 471 -32.48 22.69 15.66
CA SER A 471 -33.36 23.72 15.11
C SER A 471 -34.78 23.53 15.65
N GLN A 472 -35.28 24.51 16.39
CA GLN A 472 -36.64 24.52 16.92
C GLN A 472 -37.66 24.72 15.79
N THR A 473 -38.66 23.84 15.69
CA THR A 473 -39.89 24.11 14.94
C THR A 473 -41.07 24.07 15.92
N LYS A 474 -41.72 25.22 16.13
CA LYS A 474 -42.88 25.34 17.02
C LYS A 474 -44.09 24.64 16.41
N ARG A 475 -44.78 23.80 17.18
CA ARG A 475 -46.25 23.66 17.13
C ARG A 475 -46.78 23.49 18.55
N LYS A 476 -47.84 24.24 18.85
CA LYS A 476 -48.63 24.12 20.09
C LYS A 476 -49.54 22.89 19.94
N GLU A 477 -49.84 22.18 21.02
CA GLU A 477 -51.10 22.38 21.76
C GLU A 477 -51.09 21.65 23.11
N LEU A 478 -52.06 21.99 23.96
CA LEU A 478 -52.16 21.53 25.34
C LEU A 478 -53.06 20.29 25.42
N ASP A 479 -52.79 19.41 26.38
CA ASP A 479 -53.85 19.05 27.36
C ASP A 479 -53.24 18.67 28.73
N ARG A 480 -54.03 18.75 29.79
CA ARG A 480 -53.59 18.75 31.19
C ARG A 480 -54.63 18.12 32.13
N SER A 481 -54.44 16.86 32.54
CA SER A 481 -55.11 16.17 33.67
C SER A 481 -54.53 14.75 33.83
N GLN A 482 -54.55 14.04 34.97
CA GLN A 482 -54.59 14.38 36.41
C GLN A 482 -54.38 13.05 37.20
N LYS A 483 -53.65 13.05 38.35
CA LYS A 483 -53.78 12.10 39.50
C LYS A 483 -53.48 10.59 39.25
N GLN A 484 -53.14 9.72 40.23
CA GLN A 484 -52.79 9.82 41.66
C GLN A 484 -51.99 8.55 42.11
N ARG A 485 -51.24 8.63 43.23
CA ARG A 485 -50.82 7.47 44.07
C ARG A 485 -51.88 7.20 45.17
N PRO A 486 -51.88 6.04 45.88
CA PRO A 486 -51.04 5.78 47.08
C PRO A 486 -50.14 4.52 46.91
N ASP A 487 -49.05 4.24 47.64
CA ASP A 487 -48.85 3.96 49.10
C ASP A 487 -49.58 2.67 49.56
N HIS A 488 -49.06 1.77 50.41
CA HIS A 488 -48.05 1.87 51.49
C HIS A 488 -47.45 0.46 51.85
N ASP A 489 -46.46 0.45 52.76
CA ASP A 489 -46.05 -0.60 53.72
C ASP A 489 -45.12 -1.81 53.36
N GLU A 490 -43.97 -1.79 54.06
CA GLU A 490 -43.05 -2.88 54.42
C GLU A 490 -43.46 -3.42 55.83
N PRO A 491 -43.05 -4.63 56.26
CA PRO A 491 -41.97 -4.63 57.27
C PRO A 491 -40.96 -5.81 57.19
N CYS A 492 -39.94 -5.69 58.03
CA CYS A 492 -38.66 -6.41 58.10
C CYS A 492 -38.67 -7.87 58.62
N ASP A 493 -37.44 -8.39 58.77
CA ASP A 493 -36.94 -9.42 59.70
C ASP A 493 -36.98 -10.91 59.29
N ILE A 494 -35.98 -11.77 59.62
CA ILE A 494 -34.53 -11.60 59.94
C ILE A 494 -33.87 -13.02 59.97
N ASN A 495 -32.57 -13.16 59.61
CA ASN A 495 -31.65 -14.31 59.93
C ASN A 495 -32.05 -15.73 59.42
N GLN A 496 -31.26 -16.83 59.38
CA GLN A 496 -29.83 -17.27 59.49
C GLN A 496 -29.81 -18.76 58.99
N ASP A 497 -28.73 -19.50 58.64
CA ASP A 497 -27.28 -19.30 58.48
C ASP A 497 -26.72 -20.37 57.47
N SER A 498 -25.47 -20.38 56.98
CA SER A 498 -24.22 -21.09 57.45
C SER A 498 -24.36 -22.62 57.70
N ASP A 499 -23.40 -23.53 57.43
CA ASP A 499 -21.98 -23.55 57.01
C ASP A 499 -21.75 -24.77 56.05
N GLY A 500 -20.60 -25.14 55.47
CA GLY A 500 -19.18 -24.71 55.47
C GLY A 500 -18.47 -25.51 54.33
N MET A 501 -17.18 -25.36 54.00
CA MET A 501 -16.00 -24.92 54.75
C MET A 501 -14.97 -24.29 53.79
#